data_AF-A0A9P6PF78-F1
#
_entry.id   AF-A0A9P6PF78-F1
#
_cell.length_a   1.000
_cell.length_b   1.000
_cell.length_c   1.000
_cell.angle_alpha   90.00
_cell.angle_beta   90.00
_cell.angle_gamma   90.00
#
_symmetry.space_group_name_H-M   'P 1'
#
loop_
_entity.id
_entity.type
_entity.pdbx_description
1 polymer ?
#
loop_
_entity_poly.entity_id
_entity_poly.type
_entity_poly.pdbx_seq_one_letter_code
_entity_poly.pdbx_strand_id
1 'polypeptide(L)'
;MKLRRYSTKTWKDHPLHPKTADRSTVDWIFLIDLLNFSFWSDLDVQDRATPHPDRYAIQYGNNYYTGYWSLCAAIRRALDQGIPATDAAYYFRAASDDQLAAIFRSDTKEQVPLLHERIRVMREAGQILCEKFNGSFATCIEQSGKSAARLLDILVTHFPSFRDIHTFHHRSVAILKRAQILIADLWACFDGQDYGEFNDIDTITMFADYRVPQALHYLGLLKYSHELTTKLERHENLPSGCTEEIEIRGNSIWSVELLRRRIMEKKHDGDADQSQQQQQINAILLDFYIWDFAKEHQDEMMVPTHCTRSCFY
;
A
#
# COMPACT_ATOMS: atom_id res chain seq x y z
N MET A 1 10.49 -1.63 17.02
CA MET A 1 10.99 -0.31 16.55
C MET A 1 12.35 0.09 17.14
N LYS A 2 12.51 0.35 18.46
CA LYS A 2 13.80 0.82 19.04
C LYS A 2 14.99 -0.11 18.74
N LEU A 3 14.82 -1.41 18.95
CA LEU A 3 15.87 -2.42 18.69
C LEU A 3 16.29 -2.47 17.21
N ARG A 4 15.34 -2.28 16.29
CA ARG A 4 15.57 -2.36 14.84
C ARG A 4 15.96 -1.05 14.18
N ARG A 5 15.99 0.07 14.93
CA ARG A 5 16.21 1.44 14.39
C ARG A 5 15.35 1.72 13.15
N TYR A 6 14.07 1.32 13.23
CA TYR A 6 13.14 1.37 12.11
C TYR A 6 12.99 2.81 11.59
N SER A 7 13.20 3.02 10.29
CA SER A 7 13.20 4.34 9.67
C SER A 7 12.78 4.30 8.21
N THR A 8 12.51 5.47 7.64
CA THR A 8 12.32 5.72 6.21
C THR A 8 13.40 5.10 5.32
N LYS A 9 14.64 5.00 5.83
CA LYS A 9 15.80 4.50 5.08
C LYS A 9 15.64 3.05 4.63
N THR A 10 14.90 2.24 5.39
CA THR A 10 14.63 0.84 5.06
C THR A 10 13.90 0.69 3.72
N TRP A 11 13.12 1.71 3.31
CA TRP A 11 12.39 1.69 2.04
C TRP A 11 13.36 1.56 0.84
N LYS A 12 14.50 2.27 0.86
CA LYS A 12 15.48 2.24 -0.25
C LYS A 12 16.26 0.93 -0.34
N ASP A 13 16.33 0.18 0.75
CA ASP A 13 17.16 -1.02 0.84
C ASP A 13 16.56 -2.16 0.00
N HIS A 14 15.25 -2.18 -0.22
CA HIS A 14 14.61 -3.27 -0.95
C HIS A 14 15.09 -3.35 -2.42
N PRO A 15 15.53 -4.53 -2.90
CA PRO A 15 16.19 -4.67 -4.22
C PRO A 15 15.30 -4.28 -5.41
N LEU A 16 13.98 -4.38 -5.28
CA LEU A 16 13.02 -4.04 -6.33
C LEU A 16 12.69 -2.55 -6.43
N HIS A 17 13.03 -1.75 -5.42
CA HIS A 17 12.78 -0.31 -5.44
C HIS A 17 13.83 0.44 -6.30
N PRO A 18 13.45 1.56 -6.94
CA PRO A 18 14.39 2.47 -7.58
C PRO A 18 15.53 2.86 -6.63
N LYS A 19 16.73 3.01 -7.19
CA LYS A 19 17.95 3.35 -6.41
C LYS A 19 18.33 4.82 -6.49
N THR A 20 17.65 5.57 -7.35
CA THR A 20 17.71 7.04 -7.41
C THR A 20 16.50 7.62 -6.69
N ALA A 21 16.55 8.92 -6.40
CA ALA A 21 15.44 9.69 -5.85
C ALA A 21 15.25 10.91 -6.75
N ASP A 22 14.58 10.69 -7.88
CA ASP A 22 14.36 11.70 -8.92
C ASP A 22 12.91 11.66 -9.43
N ARG A 23 12.59 12.48 -10.43
CA ARG A 23 11.26 12.53 -11.03
C ARG A 23 10.79 11.18 -11.59
N SER A 24 11.68 10.36 -12.15
CA SER A 24 11.27 9.03 -12.64
C SER A 24 10.89 8.09 -11.49
N THR A 25 11.51 8.28 -10.31
CA THR A 25 11.15 7.56 -9.09
C THR A 25 9.76 7.93 -8.60
N VAL A 26 9.38 9.21 -8.70
CA VAL A 26 8.01 9.67 -8.41
C VAL A 26 6.98 8.98 -9.30
N ASP A 27 7.21 8.93 -10.61
CA ASP A 27 6.27 8.30 -11.55
C ASP A 27 6.22 6.77 -11.35
N TRP A 28 7.32 6.15 -10.94
CA TRP A 28 7.35 4.74 -10.53
C TRP A 28 6.52 4.49 -9.27
N ILE A 29 6.71 5.29 -8.20
CA ILE A 29 5.94 5.18 -6.94
C ILE A 29 4.45 5.36 -7.23
N PHE A 30 4.10 6.40 -8.00
CA PHE A 30 2.72 6.64 -8.40
C PHE A 30 2.09 5.42 -9.06
N LEU A 31 2.76 4.80 -10.04
CA LEU A 31 2.23 3.63 -10.73
C LEU A 31 2.09 2.41 -9.80
N ILE A 32 3.07 2.19 -8.92
CA ILE A 32 3.05 1.08 -7.98
C ILE A 32 1.85 1.21 -7.03
N ASP A 33 1.64 2.38 -6.44
CA ASP A 33 0.53 2.59 -5.49
C ASP A 33 -0.83 2.69 -6.16
N LEU A 34 -0.86 3.20 -7.39
CA LEU A 34 -2.01 3.11 -8.29
C LEU A 34 -2.41 1.65 -8.58
N LEU A 35 -1.50 0.68 -8.42
CA LEU A 35 -1.75 -0.74 -8.67
C LEU A 35 -1.67 -1.61 -7.39
N ASN A 36 -1.52 -0.99 -6.22
CA ASN A 36 -1.33 -1.65 -4.93
C ASN A 36 -2.65 -2.17 -4.31
N PHE A 37 -3.30 -3.12 -5.01
CA PHE A 37 -4.55 -3.74 -4.59
C PHE A 37 -4.63 -5.23 -4.95
N SER A 38 -5.40 -6.00 -4.17
CA SER A 38 -5.81 -7.39 -4.43
C SER A 38 -4.68 -8.37 -4.78
N PHE A 39 -3.75 -8.58 -3.82
CA PHE A 39 -2.59 -9.46 -3.98
C PHE A 39 -2.70 -10.87 -3.38
N TRP A 40 -3.76 -11.14 -2.62
CA TRP A 40 -4.00 -12.47 -2.05
C TRP A 40 -4.45 -13.44 -3.16
N SER A 41 -4.10 -14.71 -3.01
CA SER A 41 -4.28 -15.76 -4.02
C SER A 41 -5.57 -16.54 -3.78
N ASP A 42 -6.23 -16.97 -4.85
CA ASP A 42 -7.35 -17.93 -4.77
C ASP A 42 -6.82 -19.37 -4.55
N LEU A 43 -5.58 -19.65 -4.96
CA LEU A 43 -4.93 -20.95 -4.79
C LEU A 43 -4.18 -21.09 -3.46
N ASP A 44 -3.62 -20.00 -2.92
CA ASP A 44 -2.85 -19.98 -1.67
C ASP A 44 -3.69 -19.48 -0.49
N VAL A 45 -4.71 -20.26 -0.15
CA VAL A 45 -5.69 -19.93 0.89
C VAL A 45 -5.07 -19.87 2.29
N GLN A 46 -4.00 -20.64 2.54
CA GLN A 46 -3.32 -20.65 3.83
C GLN A 46 -2.38 -19.44 4.01
N ASP A 47 -1.96 -18.81 2.89
CA ASP A 47 -1.04 -17.67 2.81
C ASP A 47 0.09 -17.78 3.85
N ARG A 48 0.86 -18.87 3.74
CA ARG A 48 2.01 -19.23 4.59
C ARG A 48 3.32 -18.72 3.99
N ALA A 49 4.41 -18.74 4.77
CA ALA A 49 5.72 -18.27 4.31
C ALA A 49 6.21 -19.04 3.07
N THR A 50 5.83 -20.31 2.95
CA THR A 50 6.00 -21.10 1.72
C THR A 50 4.75 -20.97 0.86
N PRO A 51 4.81 -20.26 -0.28
CA PRO A 51 3.64 -20.05 -1.11
C PRO A 51 3.21 -21.29 -1.88
N HIS A 52 1.92 -21.37 -2.23
CA HIS A 52 1.43 -22.37 -3.19
C HIS A 52 2.18 -22.23 -4.54
N PRO A 53 2.71 -23.31 -5.14
CA PRO A 53 3.59 -23.21 -6.32
C PRO A 53 2.90 -22.64 -7.56
N ASP A 54 1.57 -22.77 -7.64
CA ASP A 54 0.78 -22.24 -8.74
C ASP A 54 0.23 -20.83 -8.50
N ARG A 55 0.44 -20.22 -7.31
CA ARG A 55 -0.04 -18.85 -7.03
C ARG A 55 0.62 -17.84 -7.94
N TYR A 56 -0.02 -16.70 -8.19
CA TYR A 56 0.51 -15.66 -9.06
C TYR A 56 1.90 -15.24 -8.61
N ALA A 57 2.87 -15.40 -9.51
CA ALA A 57 4.25 -15.04 -9.24
C ALA A 57 4.91 -14.48 -10.49
N ILE A 58 5.86 -13.57 -10.25
CA ILE A 58 6.71 -12.99 -11.28
C ILE A 58 8.15 -13.41 -11.02
N GLN A 59 8.77 -14.03 -12.01
CA GLN A 59 10.20 -14.29 -12.01
C GLN A 59 10.95 -13.01 -12.42
N TYR A 60 11.88 -12.59 -11.57
CA TYR A 60 12.78 -11.48 -11.85
C TYR A 60 14.19 -11.79 -11.32
N GLY A 61 15.17 -11.85 -12.22
CA GLY A 61 16.47 -12.44 -11.93
C GLY A 61 16.34 -13.93 -11.59
N ASN A 62 16.93 -14.36 -10.48
CA ASN A 62 16.90 -15.75 -10.02
C ASN A 62 15.77 -16.04 -9.00
N ASN A 63 14.90 -15.07 -8.74
CA ASN A 63 13.88 -15.16 -7.69
C ASN A 63 12.46 -15.11 -8.28
N TYR A 64 11.54 -15.79 -7.61
CA TYR A 64 10.10 -15.66 -7.82
C TYR A 64 9.51 -14.75 -6.72
N TYR A 65 8.77 -13.74 -7.14
CA TYR A 65 8.12 -12.78 -6.25
C TYR A 65 6.60 -12.97 -6.28
N THR A 66 5.97 -12.95 -5.11
CA THR A 66 4.52 -13.09 -4.92
C THR A 66 3.98 -11.88 -4.16
N GLY A 67 2.65 -11.76 -4.07
CA GLY A 67 2.01 -10.68 -3.32
C GLY A 67 2.34 -9.29 -3.89
N TYR A 68 2.53 -8.29 -3.03
CA TYR A 68 2.95 -6.94 -3.43
C TYR A 68 4.26 -6.93 -4.24
N TRP A 69 5.25 -7.76 -3.85
CA TRP A 69 6.54 -7.80 -4.53
C TRP A 69 6.47 -8.29 -5.97
N SER A 70 5.45 -9.09 -6.31
CA SER A 70 5.21 -9.49 -7.71
C SER A 70 4.91 -8.28 -8.62
N LEU A 71 4.24 -7.24 -8.11
CA LEU A 71 3.98 -6.01 -8.85
C LEU A 71 5.27 -5.23 -9.10
N CYS A 72 6.09 -5.02 -8.06
CA CYS A 72 7.37 -4.34 -8.21
C CYS A 72 8.27 -5.09 -9.21
N ALA A 73 8.29 -6.42 -9.15
CA ALA A 73 9.03 -7.27 -10.08
C ALA A 73 8.48 -7.16 -11.52
N ALA A 74 7.15 -7.12 -11.70
CA ALA A 74 6.53 -6.95 -13.03
C ALA A 74 6.94 -5.62 -13.69
N ILE A 75 6.84 -4.51 -12.95
CA ILE A 75 7.20 -3.19 -13.47
C ILE A 75 8.70 -3.13 -13.76
N ARG A 76 9.55 -3.65 -12.85
CA ARG A 76 10.99 -3.67 -13.08
C ARG A 76 11.38 -4.51 -14.29
N ARG A 77 10.77 -5.69 -14.44
CA ARG A 77 10.97 -6.57 -15.61
C ARG A 77 10.59 -5.85 -16.91
N ALA A 78 9.49 -5.10 -16.93
CA ALA A 78 9.08 -4.33 -18.10
C ALA A 78 10.09 -3.21 -18.44
N LEU A 79 10.53 -2.45 -17.43
CA LEU A 79 11.53 -1.38 -17.61
C LEU A 79 12.87 -1.91 -18.13
N ASP A 80 13.35 -3.03 -17.58
CA ASP A 80 14.60 -3.68 -18.03
C ASP A 80 14.48 -4.23 -19.47
N GLN A 81 13.25 -4.49 -19.96
CA GLN A 81 12.95 -4.87 -21.34
C GLN A 81 12.73 -3.68 -22.28
N GLY A 82 12.92 -2.45 -21.80
CA GLY A 82 12.74 -1.23 -22.59
C GLY A 82 11.28 -0.80 -22.76
N ILE A 83 10.35 -1.39 -22.02
CA ILE A 83 8.95 -0.94 -21.99
C ILE A 83 8.87 0.27 -21.05
N PRO A 84 8.39 1.44 -21.50
CA PRO A 84 8.26 2.63 -20.66
C PRO A 84 7.02 2.52 -19.76
N ALA A 85 6.97 1.50 -18.91
CA ALA A 85 5.79 1.13 -18.12
C ALA A 85 5.33 2.24 -17.16
N THR A 86 6.23 3.13 -16.74
CA THR A 86 5.97 4.26 -15.84
C THR A 86 5.62 5.56 -16.56
N ASP A 87 5.62 5.59 -17.91
CA ASP A 87 5.26 6.78 -18.69
C ASP A 87 3.73 6.88 -18.83
N ALA A 88 3.15 7.98 -18.32
CA ALA A 88 1.73 8.24 -18.42
C ALA A 88 1.19 8.22 -19.85
N ALA A 89 1.94 8.74 -20.83
CA ALA A 89 1.51 8.72 -22.21
C ALA A 89 1.48 7.29 -22.78
N TYR A 90 2.40 6.43 -22.32
CA TYR A 90 2.45 5.03 -22.72
C TYR A 90 1.21 4.28 -22.28
N TYR A 91 0.93 4.27 -20.98
CA TYR A 91 -0.22 3.53 -20.45
C TYR A 91 -1.56 4.25 -20.61
N PHE A 92 -1.58 5.54 -20.98
CA PHE A 92 -2.78 6.22 -21.44
C PHE A 92 -3.19 5.74 -22.83
N ARG A 93 -2.32 5.86 -23.85
CA ARG A 93 -2.74 5.68 -25.25
C ARG A 93 -1.74 5.01 -26.18
N ALA A 94 -0.44 4.97 -25.85
CA ALA A 94 0.56 4.41 -26.78
C ALA A 94 0.55 2.88 -26.78
N ALA A 95 0.36 2.26 -25.62
CA ALA A 95 0.23 0.81 -25.48
C ALA A 95 -1.18 0.34 -25.86
N SER A 96 -1.33 -0.86 -26.43
CA SER A 96 -2.59 -1.61 -26.45
C SER A 96 -2.86 -2.28 -25.10
N ASP A 97 -4.10 -2.72 -24.88
CA ASP A 97 -4.44 -3.45 -23.64
C ASP A 97 -3.69 -4.78 -23.54
N ASP A 98 -3.40 -5.45 -24.66
CA ASP A 98 -2.55 -6.65 -24.69
C ASP A 98 -1.10 -6.36 -24.27
N GLN A 99 -0.56 -5.21 -24.69
CA GLN A 99 0.78 -4.78 -24.28
C GLN A 99 0.82 -4.45 -22.77
N LEU A 100 -0.22 -3.80 -22.24
CA LEU A 100 -0.34 -3.57 -20.80
C LEU A 100 -0.53 -4.88 -20.03
N ALA A 101 -1.33 -5.82 -20.56
CA ALA A 101 -1.52 -7.13 -19.97
C ALA A 101 -0.22 -7.93 -19.88
N ALA A 102 0.62 -7.84 -20.92
CA ALA A 102 1.90 -8.54 -20.98
C ALA A 102 2.87 -8.14 -19.85
N ILE A 103 2.77 -6.92 -19.30
CA ILE A 103 3.55 -6.47 -18.14
C ILE A 103 3.32 -7.39 -16.95
N PHE A 104 2.05 -7.77 -16.71
CA PHE A 104 1.62 -8.58 -15.58
C PHE A 104 1.62 -10.08 -15.85
N ARG A 105 2.19 -10.54 -16.97
CA ARG A 105 2.22 -11.97 -17.35
C ARG A 105 2.80 -12.81 -16.21
N SER A 106 2.00 -13.76 -15.70
CA SER A 106 2.42 -14.71 -14.67
C SER A 106 3.49 -15.67 -15.19
N ASP A 107 4.42 -16.06 -14.31
CA ASP A 107 5.35 -17.16 -14.56
C ASP A 107 4.90 -18.47 -13.87
N THR A 108 3.68 -18.48 -13.32
CA THR A 108 2.97 -19.62 -12.72
C THR A 108 1.55 -19.73 -13.31
N LYS A 109 0.70 -20.64 -12.79
CA LYS A 109 -0.63 -20.88 -13.36
C LYS A 109 -1.65 -19.78 -13.06
N GLU A 110 -1.72 -19.35 -11.81
CA GLU A 110 -2.65 -18.29 -11.41
C GLU A 110 -2.23 -16.98 -12.09
N GLN A 111 -3.23 -16.28 -12.65
CA GLN A 111 -3.04 -15.00 -13.32
C GLN A 111 -3.18 -13.85 -12.33
N VAL A 112 -2.69 -12.67 -12.71
CA VAL A 112 -2.82 -11.50 -11.85
C VAL A 112 -4.30 -11.23 -11.53
N PRO A 113 -4.67 -11.04 -10.26
CA PRO A 113 -6.03 -10.66 -9.92
C PRO A 113 -6.38 -9.30 -10.53
N LEU A 114 -7.63 -9.19 -10.99
CA LEU A 114 -8.21 -7.94 -11.48
C LEU A 114 -7.44 -7.28 -12.64
N LEU A 115 -6.90 -8.07 -13.59
CA LEU A 115 -6.13 -7.57 -14.72
C LEU A 115 -6.84 -6.43 -15.50
N HIS A 116 -8.13 -6.62 -15.81
CA HIS A 116 -8.91 -5.59 -16.51
C HIS A 116 -9.02 -4.29 -15.72
N GLU A 117 -9.20 -4.37 -14.40
CA GLU A 117 -9.23 -3.17 -13.53
C GLU A 117 -7.86 -2.50 -13.45
N ARG A 118 -6.76 -3.26 -13.41
CA ARG A 118 -5.40 -2.70 -13.46
C ARG A 118 -5.21 -1.87 -14.73
N ILE A 119 -5.59 -2.42 -15.88
CA ILE A 119 -5.51 -1.71 -17.17
C ILE A 119 -6.43 -0.48 -17.17
N ARG A 120 -7.69 -0.63 -16.72
CA ARG A 120 -8.65 0.50 -16.62
C ARG A 120 -8.10 1.64 -15.78
N VAL A 121 -7.55 1.33 -14.61
CA VAL A 121 -6.99 2.32 -13.68
C VAL A 121 -5.72 2.96 -14.25
N MET A 122 -4.86 2.22 -14.94
CA MET A 122 -3.72 2.80 -15.66
C MET A 122 -4.20 3.81 -16.71
N ARG A 123 -5.16 3.43 -17.57
CA ARG A 123 -5.71 4.31 -18.62
C ARG A 123 -6.29 5.60 -18.05
N GLU A 124 -7.13 5.48 -17.02
CA GLU A 124 -7.75 6.60 -16.32
C GLU A 124 -6.69 7.55 -15.76
N ALA A 125 -5.74 7.02 -14.99
CA ALA A 125 -4.67 7.83 -14.40
C ALA A 125 -3.76 8.47 -15.45
N GLY A 126 -3.43 7.74 -16.52
CA GLY A 126 -2.58 8.22 -17.60
C GLY A 126 -3.22 9.39 -18.33
N GLN A 127 -4.52 9.29 -18.62
CA GLN A 127 -5.30 10.38 -19.19
C GLN A 127 -5.24 11.62 -18.28
N ILE A 128 -5.55 11.45 -17.00
CA ILE A 128 -5.56 12.54 -16.02
C ILE A 128 -4.19 13.22 -15.94
N LEU A 129 -3.12 12.44 -15.86
CA LEU A 129 -1.76 12.96 -15.80
C LEU A 129 -1.40 13.74 -17.07
N CYS A 130 -1.66 13.17 -18.24
CA CYS A 130 -1.36 13.82 -19.52
C CYS A 130 -2.17 15.11 -19.72
N GLU A 131 -3.44 15.13 -19.34
CA GLU A 131 -4.34 16.28 -19.58
C GLU A 131 -4.20 17.38 -18.53
N LYS A 132 -3.92 17.05 -17.27
CA LYS A 132 -4.01 17.99 -16.13
C LYS A 132 -2.69 18.21 -15.39
N PHE A 133 -1.72 17.31 -15.53
CA PHE A 133 -0.51 17.29 -14.71
C PHE A 133 0.77 17.10 -15.53
N ASN A 134 0.79 17.59 -16.78
CA ASN A 134 1.98 17.57 -17.65
C ASN A 134 2.60 16.17 -17.82
N GLY A 135 1.79 15.11 -17.75
CA GLY A 135 2.21 13.73 -17.96
C GLY A 135 3.01 13.09 -16.82
N SER A 136 3.09 13.70 -15.63
CA SER A 136 3.89 13.17 -14.52
C SER A 136 3.30 13.54 -13.17
N PHE A 137 3.36 12.61 -12.21
CA PHE A 137 2.80 12.81 -10.88
C PHE A 137 3.57 13.84 -10.06
N ALA A 138 4.81 14.16 -10.43
CA ALA A 138 5.60 15.24 -9.82
C ALA A 138 4.84 16.58 -9.82
N THR A 139 4.05 16.86 -10.86
CA THR A 139 3.23 18.08 -10.93
C THR A 139 2.14 18.10 -9.84
N CYS A 140 1.58 16.95 -9.46
CA CYS A 140 0.63 16.85 -8.34
C CYS A 140 1.32 17.20 -7.01
N ILE A 141 2.54 16.70 -6.80
CA ILE A 141 3.34 16.97 -5.60
C ILE A 141 3.67 18.46 -5.52
N GLU A 142 4.12 19.07 -6.62
CA GLU A 142 4.38 20.52 -6.69
C GLU A 142 3.14 21.34 -6.33
N GLN A 143 1.97 20.98 -6.88
CA GLN A 143 0.69 21.65 -6.58
C GLN A 143 0.18 21.43 -5.15
N SER A 144 0.68 20.41 -4.44
CA SER A 144 0.36 20.18 -3.04
C SER A 144 1.02 21.19 -2.10
N GLY A 145 2.05 21.90 -2.56
CA GLY A 145 2.72 22.92 -1.76
C GLY A 145 3.31 22.38 -0.45
N LYS A 146 3.88 21.16 -0.48
CA LYS A 146 4.46 20.47 0.68
C LYS A 146 3.43 20.14 1.78
N SER A 147 2.16 19.93 1.40
CA SER A 147 1.11 19.43 2.31
C SER A 147 0.64 18.05 1.87
N ALA A 148 0.80 17.08 2.75
CA ALA A 148 0.30 15.71 2.64
C ALA A 148 -1.23 15.72 2.51
N ALA A 149 -1.94 16.50 3.34
CA ALA A 149 -3.39 16.63 3.26
C ALA A 149 -3.84 17.19 1.90
N ARG A 150 -3.15 18.21 1.38
CA ARG A 150 -3.46 18.77 0.07
C ARG A 150 -3.16 17.80 -1.08
N LEU A 151 -2.09 17.00 -0.97
CA LEU A 151 -1.80 15.95 -1.95
C LEU A 151 -2.88 14.86 -1.94
N LEU A 152 -3.36 14.49 -0.75
CA LEU A 152 -4.50 13.57 -0.59
C LEU A 152 -5.77 14.13 -1.25
N ASP A 153 -6.06 15.41 -1.06
CA ASP A 153 -7.20 16.08 -1.70
C ASP A 153 -7.08 16.07 -3.22
N ILE A 154 -5.88 16.32 -3.77
CA ILE A 154 -5.61 16.22 -5.22
C ILE A 154 -5.87 14.80 -5.72
N LEU A 155 -5.37 13.78 -5.02
CA LEU A 155 -5.59 12.37 -5.36
C LEU A 155 -7.08 12.02 -5.40
N VAL A 156 -7.80 12.29 -4.32
CA VAL A 156 -9.24 12.01 -4.21
C VAL A 156 -10.04 12.80 -5.23
N THR A 157 -9.70 14.05 -5.50
CA THR A 157 -10.41 14.89 -6.46
C THR A 157 -10.22 14.38 -7.88
N HIS A 158 -8.99 14.07 -8.28
CA HIS A 158 -8.67 13.85 -9.68
C HIS A 158 -8.65 12.40 -10.11
N PHE A 159 -8.34 11.46 -9.21
CA PHE A 159 -8.11 10.05 -9.54
C PHE A 159 -9.16 9.15 -8.87
N PRO A 160 -10.25 8.79 -9.56
CA PRO A 160 -11.37 8.02 -9.00
C PRO A 160 -10.97 6.72 -8.32
N SER A 161 -9.97 6.01 -8.84
CA SER A 161 -9.50 4.75 -8.27
C SER A 161 -8.96 4.87 -6.83
N PHE A 162 -8.57 6.06 -6.37
CA PHE A 162 -8.14 6.30 -4.98
C PHE A 162 -9.30 6.60 -4.02
N ARG A 163 -10.54 6.78 -4.51
CA ARG A 163 -11.72 7.15 -3.71
C ARG A 163 -12.33 5.94 -2.97
N ASP A 164 -11.54 5.36 -2.08
CA ASP A 164 -11.94 4.32 -1.12
C ASP A 164 -12.84 4.94 -0.03
N ILE A 165 -14.09 5.22 -0.41
CA ILE A 165 -15.12 5.92 0.37
C ILE A 165 -16.39 5.08 0.37
N HIS A 166 -16.90 4.77 1.55
CA HIS A 166 -18.07 3.93 1.76
C HIS A 166 -19.11 4.59 2.66
N THR A 167 -20.34 4.08 2.62
CA THR A 167 -21.40 4.48 3.57
C THR A 167 -21.46 3.48 4.72
N PHE A 168 -21.25 3.97 5.95
CA PHE A 168 -21.33 3.18 7.18
C PHE A 168 -22.29 3.84 8.15
N HIS A 169 -23.37 3.15 8.54
CA HIS A 169 -24.45 3.71 9.38
C HIS A 169 -24.89 5.13 8.95
N HIS A 170 -25.18 5.31 7.66
CA HIS A 170 -25.59 6.58 7.04
C HIS A 170 -24.55 7.70 7.07
N ARG A 171 -23.29 7.40 7.40
CA ARG A 171 -22.17 8.34 7.36
C ARG A 171 -21.20 7.95 6.25
N SER A 172 -20.66 8.94 5.57
CA SER A 172 -19.54 8.73 4.65
C SER A 172 -18.27 8.47 5.45
N VAL A 173 -17.56 7.39 5.14
CA VAL A 173 -16.27 7.01 5.75
C VAL A 173 -15.25 6.88 4.64
N ALA A 174 -14.13 7.59 4.78
CA ALA A 174 -13.03 7.59 3.82
C ALA A 174 -11.85 6.83 4.43
N ILE A 175 -11.48 5.68 3.86
CA ILE A 175 -10.34 4.88 4.31
C ILE A 175 -9.09 5.26 3.52
N LEU A 176 -9.25 5.50 2.21
CA LEU A 176 -8.22 6.09 1.33
C LEU A 176 -6.84 5.39 1.41
N LYS A 177 -6.81 4.08 1.66
CA LYS A 177 -5.58 3.31 1.95
C LYS A 177 -4.46 3.60 0.96
N ARG A 178 -4.71 3.41 -0.35
CA ARG A 178 -3.68 3.55 -1.38
C ARG A 178 -3.21 4.99 -1.57
N ALA A 179 -4.08 5.97 -1.36
CA ALA A 179 -3.70 7.37 -1.47
C ALA A 179 -2.77 7.76 -0.31
N GLN A 180 -3.04 7.23 0.88
CA GLN A 180 -2.19 7.41 2.06
C GLN A 180 -0.83 6.68 1.91
N ILE A 181 -0.81 5.45 1.37
CA ILE A 181 0.44 4.73 1.06
C ILE A 181 1.29 5.55 0.10
N LEU A 182 0.71 6.09 -0.97
CA LEU A 182 1.44 6.87 -1.96
C LEU A 182 2.21 8.04 -1.34
N ILE A 183 1.55 8.79 -0.45
CA ILE A 183 2.17 9.92 0.25
C ILE A 183 3.30 9.43 1.18
N ALA A 184 3.07 8.31 1.87
CA ALA A 184 4.06 7.71 2.75
C ALA A 184 5.29 7.16 2.01
N ASP A 185 5.10 6.54 0.85
CA ASP A 185 6.17 6.02 0.00
C ASP A 185 7.00 7.15 -0.60
N LEU A 186 6.38 8.26 -1.01
CA LEU A 186 7.11 9.48 -1.39
C LEU A 186 7.93 10.04 -0.22
N TRP A 187 7.30 10.20 0.96
CA TRP A 187 7.97 10.69 2.15
C TRP A 187 9.17 9.81 2.54
N ALA A 188 8.99 8.49 2.53
CA ALA A 188 10.04 7.54 2.88
C ALA A 188 11.15 7.47 1.82
N CYS A 189 10.79 7.41 0.53
CA CYS A 189 11.74 7.38 -0.58
C CYS A 189 12.61 8.64 -0.64
N PHE A 190 12.08 9.81 -0.32
CA PHE A 190 12.88 11.04 -0.34
C PHE A 190 13.41 11.47 1.04
N ASP A 191 13.25 10.62 2.06
CA ASP A 191 13.70 10.90 3.44
C ASP A 191 13.20 12.25 3.98
N GLY A 192 11.94 12.59 3.64
CA GLY A 192 11.32 13.86 4.01
C GLY A 192 11.87 15.10 3.30
N GLN A 193 12.62 14.95 2.20
CA GLN A 193 13.19 16.04 1.41
C GLN A 193 12.59 16.08 0.00
N ASP A 194 12.82 17.16 -0.75
CA ASP A 194 12.44 17.28 -2.17
C ASP A 194 10.97 16.85 -2.43
N TYR A 195 10.73 15.86 -3.30
CA TYR A 195 9.38 15.35 -3.59
C TYR A 195 8.67 14.64 -2.42
N GLY A 196 9.40 14.33 -1.33
CA GLY A 196 8.83 13.78 -0.10
C GLY A 196 8.77 14.78 1.06
N GLU A 197 9.02 16.06 0.83
CA GLU A 197 8.93 17.09 1.86
C GLU A 197 7.47 17.46 2.13
N PHE A 198 6.96 17.07 3.31
CA PHE A 198 5.61 17.38 3.77
C PHE A 198 5.64 17.96 5.19
N ASN A 199 5.04 19.13 5.36
CA ASN A 199 5.02 19.85 6.64
C ASN A 199 4.01 19.28 7.65
N ASP A 200 3.06 18.49 7.18
CA ASP A 200 1.93 17.93 7.91
C ASP A 200 1.83 16.41 7.70
N ILE A 201 2.97 15.72 7.49
CA ILE A 201 3.02 14.27 7.22
C ILE A 201 2.30 13.43 8.28
N ASP A 202 2.27 13.90 9.52
CA ASP A 202 1.60 13.23 10.64
C ASP A 202 0.06 13.23 10.55
N THR A 203 -0.52 13.91 9.55
CA THR A 203 -1.95 13.79 9.22
C THR A 203 -2.29 12.47 8.53
N ILE A 204 -1.29 11.79 7.96
CA ILE A 204 -1.45 10.47 7.33
C ILE A 204 -1.56 9.40 8.42
N THR A 205 -2.56 8.53 8.26
CA THR A 205 -2.86 7.43 9.17
C THR A 205 -2.15 6.14 8.75
N MET A 206 -2.39 5.04 9.47
CA MET A 206 -1.96 3.71 9.05
C MET A 206 -2.76 3.21 7.85
N PHE A 207 -2.27 2.18 7.16
CA PHE A 207 -2.86 1.69 5.92
C PHE A 207 -3.61 0.38 6.20
N ALA A 208 -4.93 0.48 6.35
CA ALA A 208 -5.77 -0.68 6.62
C ALA A 208 -5.88 -1.63 5.42
N ASP A 209 -4.89 -2.49 5.27
CA ASP A 209 -4.82 -3.61 4.33
C ASP A 209 -5.37 -4.91 4.95
N TYR A 210 -5.09 -6.06 4.33
CA TYR A 210 -5.56 -7.37 4.79
C TYR A 210 -4.71 -8.00 5.90
N ARG A 211 -3.43 -7.60 6.01
CA ARG A 211 -2.43 -8.21 6.90
C ARG A 211 -2.26 -7.46 8.21
N VAL A 212 -2.28 -6.13 8.19
CA VAL A 212 -2.15 -5.33 9.41
C VAL A 212 -3.26 -5.63 10.42
N PRO A 213 -4.55 -5.74 10.04
CA PRO A 213 -5.61 -6.12 10.99
C PRO A 213 -5.39 -7.51 11.62
N GLN A 214 -4.88 -8.46 10.83
CA GLN A 214 -4.55 -9.80 11.31
C GLN A 214 -3.42 -9.75 12.37
N ALA A 215 -2.36 -8.96 12.12
CA ALA A 215 -1.28 -8.77 13.08
C ALA A 215 -1.76 -8.05 14.34
N LEU A 216 -2.61 -7.03 14.21
CA LEU A 216 -3.22 -6.34 15.35
C LEU A 216 -4.08 -7.30 16.20
N HIS A 217 -4.81 -8.21 15.57
CA HIS A 217 -5.54 -9.27 16.27
C HIS A 217 -4.59 -10.23 17.00
N TYR A 218 -3.53 -10.70 16.33
CA TYR A 218 -2.51 -11.56 16.94
C TYR A 218 -1.83 -10.92 18.16
N LEU A 219 -1.56 -9.61 18.09
CA LEU A 219 -0.98 -8.82 19.18
C LEU A 219 -1.98 -8.49 20.30
N GLY A 220 -3.25 -8.92 20.19
CA GLY A 220 -4.29 -8.64 21.17
C GLY A 220 -4.79 -7.19 21.17
N LEU A 221 -4.51 -6.43 20.11
CA LEU A 221 -4.97 -5.04 19.93
C LEU A 221 -6.37 -4.98 19.29
N LEU A 222 -6.74 -6.01 18.54
CA LEU A 222 -8.09 -6.21 18.02
C LEU A 222 -8.69 -7.51 18.54
N LYS A 223 -10.01 -7.53 18.68
CA LYS A 223 -10.78 -8.73 18.99
C LYS A 223 -11.97 -8.83 18.04
N TYR A 224 -12.08 -9.97 17.36
CA TYR A 224 -13.20 -10.23 16.46
C TYR A 224 -14.37 -10.91 17.18
N SER A 225 -15.58 -10.70 16.66
CA SER A 225 -16.74 -11.47 17.10
C SER A 225 -16.61 -12.93 16.66
N HIS A 226 -17.40 -13.82 17.27
CA HIS A 226 -17.40 -15.22 16.90
C HIS A 226 -17.90 -15.41 15.46
N GLU A 227 -18.89 -14.63 15.06
CA GLU A 227 -19.47 -14.62 13.73
C GLU A 227 -18.43 -14.22 12.68
N LEU A 228 -17.70 -13.12 12.91
CA LEU A 228 -16.65 -12.67 12.00
C LEU A 228 -15.53 -13.72 11.91
N THR A 229 -15.08 -14.25 13.05
CA THR A 229 -14.03 -15.28 13.08
C THR A 229 -14.44 -16.50 12.24
N THR A 230 -15.69 -16.95 12.37
CA THR A 230 -16.22 -18.08 11.59
C THR A 230 -16.22 -17.80 10.08
N LYS A 231 -16.54 -16.57 9.66
CA LYS A 231 -16.49 -16.16 8.24
C LYS A 231 -15.05 -16.18 7.70
N LEU A 232 -14.10 -15.66 8.48
CA LEU A 232 -12.68 -15.64 8.12
C LEU A 232 -12.11 -17.05 8.00
N GLU A 233 -12.42 -17.95 8.95
CA GLU A 233 -12.02 -19.37 8.91
C GLU A 233 -12.55 -20.12 7.69
N ARG A 234 -13.71 -19.71 7.16
CA ARG A 234 -14.31 -20.25 5.93
C ARG A 234 -13.77 -19.58 4.66
N HIS A 235 -12.86 -18.61 4.80
CA HIS A 235 -12.38 -17.79 3.69
C HIS A 235 -13.52 -17.15 2.89
N GLU A 236 -14.58 -16.76 3.59
CA GLU A 236 -15.72 -16.10 2.97
C GLU A 236 -15.31 -14.73 2.45
N ASN A 237 -15.67 -14.42 1.20
CA ASN A 237 -15.40 -13.11 0.62
C ASN A 237 -16.28 -12.06 1.31
N LEU A 238 -15.64 -11.08 1.95
CA LEU A 238 -16.28 -9.88 2.48
C LEU A 238 -16.33 -8.84 1.36
N PRO A 239 -17.51 -8.50 0.80
CA PRO A 239 -17.60 -7.51 -0.27
C PRO A 239 -17.06 -6.15 0.20
N SER A 240 -16.39 -5.42 -0.70
CA SER A 240 -15.90 -4.07 -0.41
C SER A 240 -17.08 -3.17 -0.01
N GLY A 241 -16.93 -2.49 1.13
CA GLY A 241 -17.97 -1.64 1.71
C GLY A 241 -19.02 -2.37 2.53
N CYS A 242 -18.90 -3.69 2.77
CA CYS A 242 -19.75 -4.37 3.73
C CYS A 242 -19.40 -3.94 5.16
N THR A 243 -20.36 -4.08 6.08
CA THR A 243 -20.20 -3.66 7.48
C THR A 243 -18.94 -4.26 8.11
N GLU A 244 -18.71 -5.56 7.95
CA GLU A 244 -17.57 -6.24 8.55
C GLU A 244 -16.23 -5.78 7.97
N GLU A 245 -16.14 -5.54 6.66
CA GLU A 245 -14.92 -5.04 6.02
C GLU A 245 -14.58 -3.62 6.51
N ILE A 246 -15.57 -2.74 6.56
CA ILE A 246 -15.40 -1.38 7.09
C ILE A 246 -15.04 -1.41 8.57
N GLU A 247 -15.66 -2.28 9.38
CA GLU A 247 -15.35 -2.44 10.80
C GLU A 247 -13.92 -2.91 11.02
N ILE A 248 -13.45 -3.93 10.30
CA ILE A 248 -12.06 -4.41 10.40
C ILE A 248 -11.08 -3.27 10.10
N ARG A 249 -11.27 -2.58 8.98
CA ARG A 249 -10.35 -1.54 8.51
C ARG A 249 -10.39 -0.30 9.41
N GLY A 250 -11.58 0.18 9.76
CA GLY A 250 -11.77 1.33 10.63
C GLY A 250 -11.21 1.11 12.05
N ASN A 251 -11.47 -0.06 12.65
CA ASN A 251 -10.90 -0.38 13.96
C ASN A 251 -9.38 -0.54 13.91
N SER A 252 -8.81 -1.01 12.79
CA SER A 252 -7.36 -1.10 12.61
C SER A 252 -6.72 0.30 12.62
N ILE A 253 -7.30 1.25 11.88
CA ILE A 253 -6.84 2.65 11.87
C ILE A 253 -6.85 3.22 13.29
N TRP A 254 -7.97 3.06 13.98
CA TRP A 254 -8.12 3.59 15.33
C TRP A 254 -7.19 2.92 16.34
N SER A 255 -6.97 1.60 16.22
CA SER A 255 -6.08 0.86 17.11
C SER A 255 -4.63 1.33 17.01
N VAL A 256 -4.13 1.60 15.80
CA VAL A 256 -2.77 2.14 15.62
C VAL A 256 -2.68 3.58 16.14
N GLU A 257 -3.73 4.40 15.97
CA GLU A 257 -3.76 5.76 16.53
C GLU A 257 -3.74 5.73 18.07
N LEU A 258 -4.49 4.83 18.71
CA LEU A 258 -4.43 4.62 20.16
C LEU A 258 -3.04 4.15 20.61
N LEU A 259 -2.43 3.22 19.86
CA LEU A 259 -1.05 2.77 20.13
C LEU A 259 -0.05 3.93 20.03
N ARG A 260 -0.15 4.77 19.00
CA ARG A 260 0.70 5.95 18.82
C ARG A 260 0.58 6.89 20.00
N ARG A 261 -0.64 7.24 20.42
CA ARG A 261 -0.89 8.09 21.61
C ARG A 261 -0.26 7.50 22.86
N ARG A 262 -0.45 6.20 23.09
CA ARG A 262 0.10 5.52 24.26
C ARG A 262 1.63 5.51 24.27
N ILE A 263 2.28 5.39 23.11
CA ILE A 263 3.74 5.49 22.98
C ILE A 263 4.21 6.91 23.33
N MET A 264 3.49 7.95 22.89
CA MET A 264 3.84 9.33 23.19
C MET A 264 3.69 9.66 24.68
N GLU A 265 2.60 9.25 25.31
CA GLU A 265 2.41 9.39 26.76
C GLU A 265 3.56 8.79 27.56
N LYS A 266 3.94 7.54 27.26
CA LYS A 266 5.05 6.86 27.94
C LYS A 266 6.42 7.52 27.72
N LYS A 267 6.60 8.27 26.64
CA LYS A 267 7.82 9.06 26.42
C LYS A 267 7.85 10.32 27.28
N HIS A 268 6.70 10.90 27.61
CA HIS A 268 6.63 12.04 28.50
C HIS A 268 6.84 11.67 29.98
N ASP A 269 6.48 10.44 30.37
CA ASP A 269 6.60 9.95 31.75
C ASP A 269 8.01 9.42 32.13
N GLY A 270 8.94 9.28 31.18
CA GLY A 270 10.29 8.76 31.40
C GLY A 270 11.37 9.80 31.06
N ASP A 271 12.39 9.90 31.93
CA ASP A 271 13.43 10.93 31.94
C ASP A 271 13.86 11.52 30.58
N ALA A 272 13.90 12.84 30.59
CA ALA A 272 14.27 13.73 29.50
C ALA A 272 15.75 13.60 29.13
N ASP A 273 16.13 12.55 28.40
CA ASP A 273 17.37 12.60 27.62
C ASP A 273 17.08 13.29 26.27
N GLN A 274 17.08 14.62 26.33
CA GLN A 274 16.78 15.56 25.23
C GLN A 274 17.89 15.62 24.15
N SER A 275 18.87 14.71 24.17
CA SER A 275 20.11 14.84 23.39
C SER A 275 20.18 13.97 22.12
N GLN A 276 19.23 13.07 21.88
CA GLN A 276 19.12 12.36 20.61
C GLN A 276 17.99 12.98 19.81
N GLN A 277 18.23 13.33 18.54
CA GLN A 277 17.19 13.59 17.53
C GLN A 277 16.22 12.41 17.54
N GLN A 278 15.21 12.47 18.42
CA GLN A 278 14.28 11.39 18.64
C GLN A 278 13.33 11.38 17.46
N GLN A 279 13.55 10.43 16.56
CA GLN A 279 12.66 10.15 15.44
C GLN A 279 11.21 10.16 15.93
N GLN A 280 10.44 11.14 15.44
CA GLN A 280 9.03 11.29 15.75
C GLN A 280 8.31 10.06 15.21
N ILE A 281 7.81 9.22 16.11
CA ILE A 281 7.08 8.01 15.72
C ILE A 281 5.70 8.46 15.26
N ASN A 282 5.39 8.27 13.98
CA ASN A 282 4.07 8.56 13.41
C ASN A 282 3.34 7.28 13.01
N ALA A 283 2.10 7.41 12.54
CA ALA A 283 1.27 6.27 12.17
C ALA A 283 1.87 5.47 11.00
N ILE A 284 2.54 6.14 10.06
CA ILE A 284 3.24 5.51 8.92
C ILE A 284 4.33 4.56 9.41
N LEU A 285 5.23 5.02 10.30
CA LEU A 285 6.31 4.19 10.82
C LEU A 285 5.80 3.02 11.66
N LEU A 286 4.68 3.20 12.36
CA LEU A 286 4.01 2.11 13.08
C LEU A 286 3.44 1.08 12.11
N ASP A 287 2.79 1.53 11.04
CA ASP A 287 2.23 0.67 10.00
C ASP A 287 3.31 -0.20 9.35
N PHE A 288 4.37 0.43 8.84
CA PHE A 288 5.51 -0.26 8.24
C PHE A 288 6.10 -1.33 9.17
N TYR A 289 6.25 -0.99 10.46
CA TYR A 289 6.71 -1.95 11.47
C TYR A 289 5.74 -3.12 11.67
N ILE A 290 4.43 -2.85 11.76
CA ILE A 290 3.41 -3.89 11.97
C ILE A 290 3.30 -4.79 10.73
N TRP A 291 3.42 -4.23 9.54
CA TRP A 291 3.39 -4.98 8.29
C TRP A 291 4.59 -5.93 8.18
N ASP A 292 5.81 -5.46 8.46
CA ASP A 292 7.00 -6.32 8.50
C ASP A 292 6.87 -7.40 9.58
N PHE A 293 6.35 -7.04 10.75
CA PHE A 293 6.07 -8.00 11.81
C PHE A 293 5.09 -9.09 11.36
N ALA A 294 4.02 -8.71 10.64
CA ALA A 294 3.04 -9.63 10.08
C ALA A 294 3.68 -10.63 9.11
N LYS A 295 4.65 -10.17 8.32
CA LYS A 295 5.38 -11.04 7.38
C LYS A 295 6.33 -12.01 8.07
N GLU A 296 7.02 -11.57 9.12
CA GLU A 296 7.92 -12.44 9.90
C GLU A 296 7.18 -13.51 10.69
N HIS A 297 5.97 -13.20 11.18
CA HIS A 297 5.17 -14.09 12.03
C HIS A 297 3.99 -14.69 11.25
N GLN A 298 4.07 -14.71 9.91
CA GLN A 298 2.97 -15.10 9.02
C GLN A 298 2.44 -16.51 9.34
N ASP A 299 3.32 -17.43 9.74
CA ASP A 299 2.97 -18.81 10.05
C ASP A 299 2.41 -19.00 11.49
N GLU A 300 2.58 -18.02 12.37
CA GLU A 300 2.08 -18.05 13.75
C GLU A 300 0.65 -17.51 13.87
N MET A 301 0.23 -16.69 12.91
CA MET A 301 -1.10 -16.07 12.91
C MET A 301 -2.16 -17.06 12.44
N MET A 302 -2.96 -17.57 13.39
CA MET A 302 -3.95 -18.62 13.13
C MET A 302 -5.25 -18.14 12.50
N VAL A 303 -5.67 -16.90 12.77
CA VAL A 303 -6.89 -16.33 12.16
C VAL A 303 -6.57 -15.92 10.74
N PRO A 304 -7.30 -16.39 9.71
CA PRO A 304 -7.07 -15.97 8.33
C PRO A 304 -7.27 -14.47 8.12
N THR A 305 -6.61 -13.93 7.10
CA THR A 305 -6.86 -12.56 6.65
C THR A 305 -8.26 -12.44 6.05
N HIS A 306 -8.87 -11.27 6.14
CA HIS A 306 -10.13 -11.02 5.44
C HIS A 306 -9.92 -10.96 3.93
N CYS A 307 -10.81 -11.62 3.18
CA CYS A 307 -10.76 -11.68 1.73
C CYS A 307 -11.74 -10.67 1.15
N THR A 308 -11.21 -9.56 0.62
CA THR A 308 -11.98 -8.58 -0.15
C THR A 308 -11.28 -8.38 -1.47
N ARG A 309 -12.02 -8.45 -2.58
CA ARG A 309 -11.49 -8.22 -3.93
C ARG A 309 -12.01 -6.88 -4.44
N SER A 310 -11.14 -5.89 -4.60
CA SER A 310 -11.51 -4.57 -5.13
C SER A 310 -10.30 -3.84 -5.71
N CYS A 311 -10.54 -2.76 -6.45
CA CYS A 311 -9.46 -1.86 -6.87
C CYS A 311 -8.99 -0.91 -5.76
N PHE A 312 -9.66 -0.87 -4.61
CA PHE A 312 -9.29 -0.02 -3.48
C PHE A 312 -8.34 -0.71 -2.48
N TYR A 313 -8.42 -2.05 -2.42
CA TYR A 313 -7.86 -2.90 -1.38
C TYR A 313 -7.13 -4.12 -1.97
#